data_AF-A0A8C3N573-F1
#
_entry.id   AF-A0A8C3N573-F1
#
_cell.length_a   1.000
_cell.length_b   1.000
_cell.length_c   1.000
_cell.angle_alpha   90.00
_cell.angle_beta   90.00
_cell.angle_gamma   90.00
#
_symmetry.space_group_name_H-M   'P 1'
#
loop_
_entity.id
_entity.type
_entity.pdbx_description
1 polymer ?
#
loop_
_entity_poly.entity_id
_entity_poly.type
_entity_poly.pdbx_seq_one_letter_code
_entity_poly.pdbx_strand_id
1 'polypeptide(L)'
;MAAVGTMAAMGPLPAMGTLPPLPTLGVPGVPELKPLTRYEAMRLGPGWSHSCHAMLYAPNPGMLFGRIPLRYAVLMQMRFDGLLGFPGGFVDRRYWSLEDGLNRVLGLGLGCVRLTEADYLCSHLTEGPHRVVAHFYARQLTLEELHTIEISAVHSRDHGMEVMGMVRVPLYTQKDRMGGLPNFLANSFVGTAKFQLLFALKILNMVPEEKLAEAVAATQRPKKGAIDHAGGAAGHHHKAGNELARAGNELGERAEHPGMMHGGAEQHLVGLEGDAEALEQQVGLGADEQGEGME
;
A
#
# COMPACT_ATOMS: atom_id res chain seq x y z
N MET A 1 -66.85 -24.54 -0.84
CA MET A 1 -66.24 -25.48 -1.80
C MET A 1 -65.15 -24.73 -2.58
N ALA A 2 -64.02 -25.40 -2.76
CA ALA A 2 -62.69 -24.98 -3.21
C ALA A 2 -62.56 -23.74 -4.13
N ALA A 3 -61.65 -22.83 -3.75
CA ALA A 3 -60.94 -21.96 -4.68
C ALA A 3 -59.60 -22.63 -5.04
N VAL A 4 -59.42 -22.94 -6.33
CA VAL A 4 -58.23 -23.56 -6.88
C VAL A 4 -57.15 -22.50 -7.04
N GLY A 5 -56.06 -22.62 -6.28
CA GLY A 5 -54.87 -21.79 -6.42
C GLY A 5 -54.00 -22.28 -7.58
N THR A 6 -53.75 -21.41 -8.55
CA THR A 6 -52.77 -21.60 -9.62
C THR A 6 -51.35 -21.50 -9.07
N MET A 7 -50.64 -22.62 -9.07
CA MET A 7 -49.20 -22.69 -8.82
C MET A 7 -48.45 -22.08 -10.00
N ALA A 8 -47.76 -20.96 -9.76
CA ALA A 8 -46.82 -20.40 -10.73
C ALA A 8 -45.58 -21.31 -10.82
N ALA A 9 -45.37 -21.89 -12.00
CA ALA A 9 -44.18 -22.68 -12.30
C ALA A 9 -42.93 -21.79 -12.19
N MET A 10 -42.02 -22.17 -11.27
CA MET A 10 -40.68 -21.59 -11.22
C MET A 10 -39.96 -21.95 -12.53
N GLY A 11 -39.61 -20.93 -13.31
CA GLY A 11 -38.77 -21.10 -14.48
C GLY A 11 -37.39 -21.69 -14.12
N PRO A 12 -36.74 -22.39 -15.04
CA PRO A 12 -35.44 -23.00 -14.80
C PRO A 12 -34.40 -21.93 -14.44
N LEU A 13 -33.62 -22.21 -13.39
CA LEU A 13 -32.45 -21.44 -13.01
C LEU A 13 -31.48 -21.34 -14.21
N PRO A 14 -30.87 -20.17 -14.47
CA PRO A 14 -29.93 -20.04 -15.56
C PRO A 14 -28.73 -20.95 -15.30
N ALA A 15 -28.36 -21.73 -16.33
CA ALA A 15 -27.14 -22.51 -16.37
C ALA A 15 -25.94 -21.60 -16.02
N MET A 16 -24.95 -22.14 -15.29
CA MET A 16 -23.72 -21.43 -14.91
C MET A 16 -23.07 -20.79 -16.13
N GLY A 17 -23.41 -19.53 -16.38
CA GLY A 17 -22.83 -18.71 -17.43
C GLY A 17 -21.36 -18.52 -17.09
N THR A 18 -20.49 -18.89 -18.02
CA THR A 18 -19.10 -18.46 -18.02
C THR A 18 -19.08 -16.95 -17.79
N LEU A 19 -18.53 -16.52 -16.64
CA LEU A 19 -18.28 -15.10 -16.38
C LEU A 19 -17.54 -14.52 -17.60
N PRO A 20 -17.90 -13.31 -18.05
CA PRO A 20 -17.19 -12.68 -19.15
C PRO A 20 -15.69 -12.66 -18.84
N PRO A 21 -14.82 -12.91 -19.84
CA PRO A 21 -13.38 -12.90 -19.63
C PRO A 21 -12.97 -11.56 -19.03
N LEU A 22 -12.04 -11.59 -18.07
CA LEU A 22 -11.51 -10.38 -17.46
C LEU A 22 -11.00 -9.46 -18.58
N PRO A 23 -11.33 -8.15 -18.57
CA PRO A 23 -10.86 -7.22 -19.59
C PRO A 23 -9.33 -7.24 -19.65
N THR A 24 -8.76 -7.00 -20.84
CA THR A 24 -7.32 -6.80 -20.99
C THR A 24 -6.93 -5.35 -20.68
N LEU A 25 -5.70 -5.14 -20.21
CA LEU A 25 -5.21 -3.79 -19.94
C LEU A 25 -5.11 -2.97 -21.24
N GLY A 26 -4.65 -3.55 -22.34
CA GLY A 26 -4.62 -2.93 -23.67
C GLY A 26 -3.64 -1.75 -23.81
N VAL A 27 -2.89 -1.41 -22.76
CA VAL A 27 -1.98 -0.26 -22.74
C VAL A 27 -0.65 -0.65 -23.39
N PRO A 28 -0.26 -0.03 -24.53
CA PRO A 28 0.99 -0.36 -25.21
C PRO A 28 2.21 -0.14 -24.30
N GLY A 29 3.14 -1.10 -24.32
CA GLY A 29 4.38 -0.99 -23.57
C GLY A 29 4.32 -1.47 -22.11
N VAL A 30 3.18 -2.01 -21.67
CA VAL A 30 3.05 -2.76 -20.42
C VAL A 30 2.79 -4.23 -20.76
N PRO A 31 3.60 -5.18 -20.25
CA PRO A 31 3.33 -6.60 -20.43
C PRO A 31 1.94 -6.97 -19.87
N GLU A 32 1.17 -7.72 -20.65
CA GLU A 32 -0.12 -8.26 -20.23
C GLU A 32 0.09 -9.49 -19.37
N LEU A 33 -0.49 -9.48 -18.17
CA LEU A 33 -0.45 -10.65 -17.31
C LEU A 33 -1.60 -11.59 -17.65
N LYS A 34 -1.35 -12.90 -17.58
CA LYS A 34 -2.39 -13.89 -17.84
C LYS A 34 -3.47 -13.80 -16.75
N PRO A 35 -4.72 -13.44 -17.10
CA PRO A 35 -5.80 -13.38 -16.12
C PRO A 35 -6.21 -14.79 -15.69
N LEU A 36 -6.72 -14.89 -14.48
CA LEU A 36 -7.26 -16.12 -13.92
C LEU A 36 -8.53 -15.80 -13.14
N THR A 37 -9.57 -16.62 -13.27
CA THR A 37 -10.76 -16.45 -12.42
C THR A 37 -10.40 -16.79 -10.97
N ARG A 38 -11.13 -16.21 -10.00
CA ARG A 38 -10.94 -16.54 -8.57
C ARG A 38 -11.09 -18.05 -8.34
N TYR A 39 -12.08 -18.67 -8.98
CA TYR A 39 -12.33 -20.10 -8.88
C TYR A 39 -11.16 -20.95 -9.40
N GLU A 40 -10.60 -20.64 -10.56
CA GLU A 40 -9.44 -21.34 -11.11
C GLU A 40 -8.20 -21.13 -10.24
N ALA A 41 -7.97 -19.90 -9.76
CA ALA A 41 -6.85 -19.58 -8.88
C ALA A 41 -6.90 -20.42 -7.59
N MET A 42 -8.09 -20.61 -7.01
CA MET A 42 -8.24 -21.41 -5.81
C MET A 42 -8.01 -22.91 -6.02
N ARG A 43 -8.05 -23.40 -7.27
CA ARG A 43 -7.77 -24.80 -7.63
C ARG A 43 -6.31 -25.06 -7.99
N LEU A 44 -5.47 -24.03 -7.99
CA LEU A 44 -4.03 -24.21 -8.15
C LEU A 44 -3.46 -25.09 -7.03
N GLY A 45 -2.55 -25.98 -7.40
CA GLY A 45 -1.91 -26.91 -6.45
C GLY A 45 -0.96 -26.22 -5.46
N PRO A 46 -0.46 -26.94 -4.44
CA PRO A 46 0.32 -26.37 -3.34
C PRO A 46 1.66 -25.75 -3.74
N GLY A 47 2.15 -26.01 -4.95
CA GLY A 47 3.34 -25.37 -5.51
C GLY A 47 3.12 -23.93 -6.01
N TRP A 48 1.90 -23.39 -5.87
CA TRP A 48 1.57 -22.01 -6.21
C TRP A 48 1.49 -21.16 -4.94
N SER A 49 2.22 -20.04 -4.94
CA SER A 49 2.10 -19.03 -3.89
C SER A 49 1.00 -18.05 -4.24
N HIS A 50 0.29 -17.57 -3.22
CA HIS A 50 -0.78 -16.60 -3.36
C HIS A 50 -0.36 -15.30 -2.70
N SER A 51 -0.40 -14.20 -3.44
CA SER A 51 -0.23 -12.86 -2.90
C SER A 51 -1.52 -12.09 -3.03
N CYS A 52 -1.88 -11.32 -2.00
CA CYS A 52 -3.04 -10.46 -1.99
C CYS A 52 -2.58 -9.03 -1.73
N HIS A 53 -3.02 -8.10 -2.58
CA HIS A 53 -2.72 -6.68 -2.42
C HIS A 53 -3.98 -5.84 -2.60
N ALA A 54 -3.99 -4.65 -1.99
CA ALA A 54 -5.13 -3.76 -1.95
C ALA A 54 -4.84 -2.38 -2.54
N MET A 55 -5.68 -1.93 -3.45
CA MET A 55 -5.79 -0.54 -3.87
C MET A 55 -6.84 0.17 -3.02
N LEU A 56 -6.38 1.07 -2.15
CA LEU A 56 -7.24 1.97 -1.39
C LEU A 56 -7.26 3.32 -2.09
N TYR A 57 -8.46 3.81 -2.41
CA TYR A 57 -8.60 5.05 -3.16
C TYR A 57 -9.81 5.86 -2.73
N ALA A 58 -9.80 7.16 -2.98
CA ALA A 58 -10.89 8.06 -2.66
C ALA A 58 -11.07 9.15 -3.74
N PRO A 59 -12.30 9.58 -4.05
CA PRO A 59 -12.54 10.79 -4.82
C PRO A 59 -11.86 11.99 -4.16
N ASN A 60 -11.18 12.81 -4.95
CA ASN A 60 -10.45 13.98 -4.47
C ASN A 60 -10.85 15.23 -5.27
N PRO A 61 -11.69 16.12 -4.70
CA PRO A 61 -12.12 17.35 -5.36
C PRO A 61 -11.02 18.44 -5.37
N GLY A 62 -9.87 18.18 -4.77
CA GLY A 62 -8.77 19.12 -4.67
C GLY A 62 -8.18 19.53 -6.02
N MET A 63 -7.63 20.74 -6.04
CA MET A 63 -7.01 21.35 -7.22
C MET A 63 -5.53 21.66 -6.93
N LEU A 64 -4.61 20.95 -7.57
CA LEU A 64 -3.19 21.27 -7.48
C LEU A 64 -2.92 22.63 -8.14
N PHE A 65 -2.23 23.50 -7.40
CA PHE A 65 -1.97 24.90 -7.79
C PHE A 65 -3.25 25.67 -8.17
N GLY A 66 -4.41 25.29 -7.61
CA GLY A 66 -5.70 25.91 -7.90
C GLY A 66 -6.24 25.71 -9.32
N ARG A 67 -5.59 24.87 -10.15
CA ARG A 67 -5.92 24.75 -11.58
C ARG A 67 -5.90 23.35 -12.17
N ILE A 68 -5.24 22.38 -11.51
CA ILE A 68 -5.14 21.00 -12.01
C ILE A 68 -5.97 20.09 -11.10
N PRO A 69 -7.06 19.48 -11.57
CA PRO A 69 -7.89 18.60 -10.75
C PRO A 69 -7.14 17.31 -10.38
N LEU A 70 -7.17 16.95 -9.10
CA LEU A 70 -6.54 15.71 -8.60
C LEU A 70 -7.35 14.46 -8.96
N ARG A 71 -8.69 14.59 -9.04
CA ARG A 71 -9.67 13.55 -9.40
C ARG A 71 -9.80 12.46 -8.35
N TYR A 72 -8.76 11.67 -8.14
CA TYR A 72 -8.74 10.64 -7.10
C TYR A 72 -7.38 10.63 -6.39
N ALA A 73 -7.40 10.24 -5.12
CA ALA A 73 -6.20 9.85 -4.37
C ALA A 73 -6.15 8.32 -4.33
N VAL A 74 -5.01 7.74 -4.66
CA VAL A 74 -4.75 6.29 -4.61
C VAL A 74 -3.51 6.07 -3.75
N LEU A 75 -3.57 5.13 -2.81
CA LEU A 75 -2.43 4.80 -1.95
C LEU A 75 -1.57 3.68 -2.55
N MET A 76 -0.27 3.94 -2.58
CA MET A 76 0.79 2.95 -2.73
C MET A 76 1.81 3.14 -1.62
N GLN A 77 2.77 2.24 -1.51
CA GLN A 77 3.82 2.30 -0.48
C GLN A 77 5.21 2.04 -1.06
N MET A 78 6.20 2.72 -0.51
CA MET A 78 7.61 2.34 -0.69
C MET A 78 7.90 1.14 0.20
N ARG A 79 8.44 0.07 -0.38
CA ARG A 79 8.80 -1.14 0.33
C ARG A 79 10.25 -1.12 0.79
N PHE A 80 10.61 -2.03 1.69
CA PHE A 80 11.98 -2.24 2.16
C PHE A 80 13.01 -2.51 1.04
N ASP A 81 12.57 -3.08 -0.09
CA ASP A 81 13.40 -3.36 -1.26
C ASP A 81 13.58 -2.15 -2.19
N GLY A 82 13.10 -0.97 -1.79
CA GLY A 82 13.21 0.27 -2.57
C GLY A 82 12.27 0.36 -3.77
N LEU A 83 11.26 -0.53 -3.85
CA LEU A 83 10.29 -0.57 -4.93
C LEU A 83 8.91 -0.07 -4.47
N LEU A 84 8.17 0.55 -5.39
CA LEU A 84 6.77 0.92 -5.16
C LEU A 84 5.85 -0.29 -5.31
N GLY A 85 4.94 -0.47 -4.36
CA GLY A 85 3.95 -1.55 -4.36
C GLY A 85 2.64 -1.14 -3.71
N PHE A 86 1.66 -2.04 -3.76
CA PHE A 86 0.42 -1.90 -3.00
C PHE A 86 0.58 -2.54 -1.62
N PRO A 87 -0.13 -2.02 -0.59
CA PRO A 87 -0.26 -2.71 0.69
C PRO A 87 -0.78 -4.14 0.54
N GLY A 88 -0.19 -5.07 1.29
CA GLY A 88 -0.51 -6.50 1.22
C GLY A 88 0.75 -7.35 1.16
N GLY A 89 0.58 -8.62 0.80
CA GLY A 89 1.68 -9.59 0.78
C GLY A 89 1.24 -11.01 0.50
N PHE A 90 2.10 -11.97 0.81
CA PHE A 90 1.80 -13.39 0.63
C PHE A 90 0.79 -13.89 1.67
N VAL A 91 -0.10 -14.77 1.24
CA VAL A 91 -1.12 -15.42 2.06
C VAL A 91 -0.88 -16.93 2.06
N ASP A 92 -0.74 -17.49 3.26
CA ASP A 92 -0.67 -18.95 3.42
C ASP A 92 -2.08 -19.56 3.44
N ARG A 93 -2.48 -20.09 2.29
CA ARG A 93 -3.79 -20.71 2.08
C ARG A 93 -4.03 -21.99 2.87
N ARG A 94 -3.02 -22.54 3.55
CA ARG A 94 -3.21 -23.70 4.45
C ARG A 94 -3.91 -23.31 5.74
N TYR A 95 -3.76 -22.06 6.16
CA TYR A 95 -4.26 -21.56 7.45
C TYR A 95 -5.32 -20.47 7.28
N TRP A 96 -5.28 -19.71 6.19
CA TRP A 96 -6.11 -18.50 6.03
C TRP A 96 -6.87 -18.49 4.70
N SER A 97 -8.05 -17.87 4.71
CA SER A 97 -8.70 -17.40 3.49
C SER A 97 -7.87 -16.26 2.86
N LEU A 98 -8.17 -15.91 1.60
CA LEU A 98 -7.48 -14.80 0.93
C LEU A 98 -7.71 -13.47 1.68
N GLU A 99 -8.95 -13.21 2.07
CA GLU A 99 -9.35 -12.00 2.80
C GLU A 99 -8.77 -11.97 4.21
N ASP A 100 -8.80 -13.08 4.95
CA ASP A 100 -8.24 -13.10 6.31
C ASP A 100 -6.73 -12.91 6.28
N GLY A 101 -6.03 -13.55 5.33
CA GLY A 101 -4.60 -13.36 5.14
C GLY A 101 -4.26 -11.93 4.72
N LEU A 102 -5.01 -11.35 3.78
CA LEU A 102 -4.84 -9.96 3.36
C LEU A 102 -5.06 -9.00 4.54
N ASN A 103 -6.17 -9.13 5.25
CA ASN A 103 -6.52 -8.25 6.36
C ASN A 103 -5.52 -8.34 7.51
N ARG A 104 -4.94 -9.52 7.75
CA ARG A 104 -3.84 -9.67 8.71
C ARG A 104 -2.63 -8.83 8.30
N VAL A 105 -2.21 -8.87 7.04
CA VAL A 105 -1.05 -8.11 6.55
C VAL A 105 -1.35 -6.60 6.53
N LEU A 106 -2.55 -6.21 6.07
CA LEU A 106 -2.98 -4.81 6.11
C LEU A 106 -3.05 -4.28 7.55
N GLY A 107 -3.45 -5.10 8.52
CA GLY A 107 -3.48 -4.73 9.94
C GLY A 107 -2.11 -4.36 10.50
N LEU A 108 -1.03 -4.98 10.00
CA LEU A 108 0.35 -4.69 10.42
C LEU A 108 0.90 -3.39 9.80
N GLY A 109 0.53 -3.12 8.54
CA GLY A 109 1.06 -1.98 7.78
C GLY A 109 0.20 -0.71 7.77
N LEU A 110 -1.13 -0.83 7.91
CA LEU A 110 -2.10 0.27 7.76
C LEU A 110 -3.04 0.46 8.96
N GLY A 111 -3.16 -0.53 9.85
CA GLY A 111 -4.10 -0.50 10.97
C GLY A 111 -5.52 -0.96 10.57
N CYS A 112 -6.54 -0.14 10.81
CA CYS A 112 -7.96 -0.54 10.82
C CYS A 112 -8.65 -0.61 9.43
N VAL A 113 -8.03 -1.29 8.46
CA VAL A 113 -8.68 -1.58 7.16
C VAL A 113 -9.09 -3.04 7.09
N ARG A 114 -10.37 -3.29 6.77
CA ARG A 114 -10.88 -4.63 6.56
C ARG A 114 -11.58 -4.74 5.21
N LEU A 115 -11.04 -5.62 4.37
CA LEU A 115 -11.55 -5.95 3.04
C LEU A 115 -12.30 -7.28 3.08
N THR A 116 -13.19 -7.44 2.12
CA THR A 116 -14.09 -8.59 1.96
C THR A 116 -14.03 -9.10 0.52
N GLU A 117 -14.71 -10.21 0.24
CA GLU A 117 -14.82 -10.73 -1.12
C GLU A 117 -15.47 -9.73 -2.10
N ALA A 118 -16.30 -8.80 -1.60
CA ALA A 118 -16.92 -7.75 -2.41
C ALA A 118 -15.90 -6.75 -2.97
N ASP A 119 -14.70 -6.68 -2.38
CA ASP A 119 -13.61 -5.81 -2.81
C ASP A 119 -12.69 -6.50 -3.82
N TYR A 120 -12.89 -7.79 -4.06
CA TYR A 120 -12.05 -8.56 -4.98
C TYR A 120 -12.24 -8.05 -6.40
N LEU A 121 -11.12 -7.70 -7.05
CA LEU A 121 -11.11 -7.13 -8.39
C LEU A 121 -10.69 -8.16 -9.44
N CYS A 122 -9.54 -8.81 -9.24
CA CYS A 122 -8.98 -9.72 -10.23
C CYS A 122 -7.89 -10.64 -9.66
N SER A 123 -7.53 -11.68 -10.42
CA SER A 123 -6.32 -12.48 -10.20
C SER A 123 -5.52 -12.56 -11.49
N HIS A 124 -4.20 -12.45 -11.36
CA HIS A 124 -3.28 -12.58 -12.48
C HIS A 124 -2.14 -13.54 -12.12
N LEU A 125 -1.69 -14.32 -13.09
CA LEU A 125 -0.44 -15.07 -12.95
C LEU A 125 0.73 -14.10 -13.10
N THR A 126 1.68 -14.17 -12.16
CA THR A 126 2.89 -13.36 -12.25
C THR A 126 3.82 -13.93 -13.32
N GLU A 127 4.59 -13.06 -13.97
CA GLU A 127 5.71 -13.48 -14.79
C GLU A 127 6.92 -13.88 -13.92
N GLY A 128 7.75 -14.78 -14.43
CA GLY A 128 9.00 -15.19 -13.78
C GLY A 128 9.08 -16.68 -13.43
N PRO A 129 10.20 -17.12 -12.82
CA PRO A 129 10.44 -18.53 -12.51
C PRO A 129 9.57 -19.05 -11.37
N HIS A 130 9.09 -18.15 -10.50
CA HIS A 130 8.24 -18.49 -9.36
C HIS A 130 6.77 -18.56 -9.77
N ARG A 131 6.09 -19.60 -9.30
CA ARG A 131 4.65 -19.80 -9.54
C ARG A 131 3.85 -19.00 -8.52
N VAL A 132 3.55 -17.75 -8.85
CA VAL A 132 2.74 -16.88 -8.00
C VAL A 132 1.46 -16.46 -8.73
N VAL A 133 0.35 -16.46 -7.99
CA VAL A 133 -0.88 -15.77 -8.39
C VAL A 133 -1.06 -14.53 -7.52
N ALA A 134 -1.28 -13.40 -8.18
CA ALA A 134 -1.48 -12.11 -7.54
C ALA A 134 -2.98 -11.76 -7.57
N HIS A 135 -3.60 -11.86 -6.41
CA HIS A 135 -4.96 -11.40 -6.15
C HIS A 135 -4.94 -9.91 -5.84
N PHE A 136 -5.89 -9.19 -6.41
CA PHE A 136 -5.99 -7.75 -6.26
C PHE A 136 -7.37 -7.34 -5.80
N TYR A 137 -7.40 -6.46 -4.80
CA TYR A 137 -8.61 -5.90 -4.21
C TYR A 137 -8.62 -4.40 -4.40
N ALA A 138 -9.79 -3.81 -4.56
CA ALA A 138 -9.94 -2.36 -4.64
C ALA A 138 -11.11 -1.91 -3.78
N ARG A 139 -10.86 -0.93 -2.90
CA ARG A 139 -11.88 -0.34 -2.03
C ARG A 139 -11.88 1.17 -2.21
N GLN A 140 -13.04 1.70 -2.60
CA GLN A 140 -13.31 3.13 -2.53
C GLN A 140 -13.60 3.53 -1.09
N LEU A 141 -12.96 4.59 -0.64
CA LEU A 141 -13.11 5.23 0.65
C LEU A 141 -13.50 6.70 0.45
N THR A 142 -13.90 7.35 1.54
CA THR A 142 -13.89 8.81 1.61
C THR A 142 -12.44 9.32 1.68
N LEU A 143 -12.22 10.59 1.31
CA LEU A 143 -10.88 11.19 1.38
C LEU A 143 -10.38 11.32 2.81
N GLU A 144 -11.29 11.48 3.77
CA GLU A 144 -11.01 11.53 5.20
C GLU A 144 -10.54 10.16 5.71
N GLU A 145 -11.27 9.08 5.41
CA GLU A 145 -10.85 7.71 5.77
C GLU A 145 -9.49 7.36 5.16
N LEU A 146 -9.25 7.74 3.89
CA LEU A 146 -7.97 7.53 3.23
C LEU A 146 -6.83 8.25 3.97
N HIS A 147 -7.10 9.46 4.47
CA HIS A 147 -6.15 10.24 5.26
C HIS A 147 -5.92 9.64 6.66
N THR A 148 -6.96 9.13 7.32
CA THR A 148 -6.83 8.40 8.60
C THR A 148 -5.94 7.17 8.44
N ILE A 149 -6.02 6.48 7.31
CA ILE A 149 -5.14 5.35 6.98
C ILE A 149 -3.69 5.81 6.84
N GLU A 150 -3.43 6.93 6.16
CA GLU A 150 -2.07 7.48 6.07
C GLU A 150 -1.50 7.84 7.45
N ILE A 151 -2.31 8.45 8.33
CA ILE A 151 -1.90 8.74 9.72
C ILE A 151 -1.59 7.43 10.46
N SER A 152 -2.46 6.42 10.33
CA SER A 152 -2.28 5.13 11.00
C SER A 152 -1.05 4.37 10.49
N ALA A 153 -0.76 4.46 9.20
CA ALA A 153 0.37 3.79 8.56
C ALA A 153 1.74 4.28 9.05
N VAL A 154 1.86 5.53 9.51
CA VAL A 154 3.12 6.06 10.09
C VAL A 154 3.35 5.52 11.51
N HIS A 155 2.29 5.10 12.20
CA HIS A 155 2.34 4.52 13.54
C HIS A 155 2.22 2.99 13.52
N SER A 156 2.20 2.39 12.33
CA SER A 156 1.99 0.96 12.16
C SER A 156 3.23 0.16 12.55
N ARG A 157 3.03 -1.12 12.82
CA ARG A 157 4.13 -2.00 13.25
C ARG A 157 5.20 -2.10 12.17
N ASP A 158 4.82 -2.15 10.90
CA ASP A 158 5.75 -2.37 9.79
C ASP A 158 6.43 -1.09 9.29
N HIS A 159 6.06 0.07 9.83
CA HIS A 159 6.68 1.35 9.48
C HIS A 159 8.16 1.37 9.84
N GLY A 160 9.02 1.67 8.87
CA GLY A 160 10.48 1.65 9.02
C GLY A 160 11.11 0.26 8.95
N MET A 161 10.32 -0.81 8.77
CA MET A 161 10.79 -2.18 8.57
C MET A 161 10.45 -2.69 7.17
N GLU A 162 9.25 -3.24 6.96
CA GLU A 162 8.83 -3.72 5.64
C GLU A 162 8.28 -2.58 4.76
N VAL A 163 7.82 -1.49 5.39
CA VAL A 163 7.19 -0.34 4.73
C VAL A 163 7.94 0.94 5.07
N MET A 164 8.46 1.63 4.04
CA MET A 164 9.26 2.85 4.16
C MET A 164 8.43 4.14 4.04
N GLY A 165 7.12 4.04 3.77
CA GLY A 165 6.21 5.17 3.75
C GLY A 165 5.14 5.06 2.66
N MET A 166 3.99 5.72 2.93
CA MET A 166 2.88 5.80 2.01
C MET A 166 3.08 6.93 1.00
N VAL A 167 2.63 6.71 -0.23
CA VAL A 167 2.62 7.72 -1.30
C VAL A 167 1.26 7.75 -1.99
N ARG A 168 0.78 8.96 -2.31
CA ARG A 168 -0.40 9.14 -3.16
C ARG A 168 0.01 9.16 -4.64
N VAL A 169 -0.68 8.40 -5.48
CA VAL A 169 -0.45 8.39 -6.93
C VAL A 169 -0.98 9.69 -7.56
N PRO A 170 -0.14 10.49 -8.25
CA PRO A 170 -0.60 11.71 -8.92
C PRO A 170 -1.25 11.37 -10.26
N LEU A 171 -2.58 11.29 -10.32
CA LEU A 171 -3.31 10.90 -11.54
C LEU A 171 -3.45 12.01 -12.61
N TYR A 172 -2.95 13.21 -12.32
CA TYR A 172 -2.91 14.32 -13.26
C TYR A 172 -1.66 14.23 -14.15
N THR A 173 -1.70 14.92 -15.30
CA THR A 173 -0.53 15.17 -16.14
C THR A 173 -0.37 16.68 -16.34
N GLN A 174 0.82 17.19 -16.04
CA GLN A 174 1.14 18.62 -16.21
C GLN A 174 1.34 19.00 -17.69
N LYS A 175 1.45 20.29 -17.96
CA LYS A 175 1.57 20.84 -19.33
C LYS A 175 2.82 20.38 -20.07
N ASP A 176 3.88 20.02 -19.34
CA ASP A 176 5.11 19.45 -19.87
C ASP A 176 4.94 18.00 -20.40
N ARG A 177 3.76 17.40 -20.19
CA ARG A 177 3.41 16.01 -20.51
C ARG A 177 4.19 14.95 -19.72
N MET A 178 4.93 15.36 -18.69
CA MET A 178 5.76 14.47 -17.86
C MET A 178 5.39 14.55 -16.38
N GLY A 179 5.16 15.75 -15.85
CA GLY A 179 4.83 15.95 -14.44
C GLY A 179 3.54 15.26 -14.03
N GLY A 180 3.54 14.56 -12.89
CA GLY A 180 2.41 13.78 -12.39
C GLY A 180 2.51 12.30 -12.75
N LEU A 181 1.44 11.74 -13.33
CA LEU A 181 1.32 10.30 -13.59
C LEU A 181 2.48 9.72 -14.41
N PRO A 182 2.96 10.36 -15.51
CA PRO A 182 4.07 9.80 -16.28
C PRO A 182 5.36 9.68 -15.47
N ASN A 183 5.77 10.74 -14.75
CA ASN A 183 6.93 10.69 -13.86
C ASN A 183 6.75 9.66 -12.73
N PHE A 184 5.54 9.50 -12.20
CA PHE A 184 5.25 8.47 -11.21
C PHE A 184 5.46 7.06 -11.79
N LEU A 185 4.94 6.80 -12.99
CA LEU A 185 5.10 5.52 -13.70
C LEU A 185 6.54 5.22 -14.14
N ALA A 186 7.42 6.22 -14.13
CA ALA A 186 8.84 6.06 -14.42
C ALA A 186 9.66 5.58 -13.20
N ASN A 187 9.06 5.47 -12.01
CA ASN A 187 9.68 4.84 -10.84
C ASN A 187 9.77 3.32 -11.00
N SER A 188 10.51 2.68 -10.09
CA SER A 188 10.62 1.23 -9.99
C SER A 188 9.46 0.65 -9.19
N PHE A 189 8.80 -0.38 -9.72
CA PHE A 189 7.66 -1.04 -9.09
C PHE A 189 7.97 -2.51 -8.82
N VAL A 190 7.41 -3.05 -7.73
CA VAL A 190 7.57 -4.47 -7.40
C VAL A 190 6.65 -5.33 -8.26
N GLY A 191 7.20 -6.43 -8.80
CA GLY A 191 6.45 -7.49 -9.47
C GLY A 191 5.35 -6.97 -10.40
N THR A 192 4.09 -7.26 -10.04
CA THR A 192 2.90 -6.95 -10.83
C THR A 192 2.23 -5.62 -10.45
N ALA A 193 2.78 -4.85 -9.50
CA ALA A 193 2.11 -3.68 -8.94
C ALA A 193 1.85 -2.57 -9.98
N LYS A 194 2.79 -2.33 -10.90
CA LYS A 194 2.59 -1.35 -12.00
C LYS A 194 1.45 -1.76 -12.92
N PHE A 195 1.39 -3.04 -13.29
CA PHE A 195 0.30 -3.58 -14.10
C PHE A 195 -1.04 -3.45 -13.35
N GLN A 196 -1.09 -3.87 -12.08
CA GLN A 196 -2.29 -3.79 -11.25
C GLN A 196 -2.81 -2.35 -11.10
N LEU A 197 -1.90 -1.37 -10.93
CA LEU A 197 -2.27 0.04 -10.88
C LEU A 197 -2.96 0.48 -12.17
N LEU A 198 -2.33 0.24 -13.32
CA LEU A 198 -2.88 0.67 -14.61
C LEU A 198 -4.18 -0.07 -14.94
N PHE A 199 -4.24 -1.36 -14.61
CA PHE A 199 -5.42 -2.20 -14.77
C PHE A 199 -6.60 -1.65 -13.97
N ALA A 200 -6.43 -1.40 -12.68
CA ALA A 200 -7.48 -0.87 -11.83
C ALA A 200 -7.92 0.55 -12.24
N LEU A 201 -6.97 1.43 -12.60
CA LEU A 201 -7.31 2.76 -13.09
C LEU A 201 -8.21 2.74 -14.34
N LYS A 202 -7.99 1.76 -15.23
CA LYS A 202 -8.83 1.52 -16.42
C LYS A 202 -10.20 0.99 -16.03
N ILE A 203 -10.26 -0.15 -15.34
CA ILE A 203 -11.54 -0.85 -15.12
C ILE A 203 -12.47 -0.15 -14.12
N LEU A 204 -11.91 0.64 -13.21
CA LEU A 204 -12.67 1.51 -12.29
C LEU A 204 -13.04 2.85 -12.93
N ASN A 205 -12.76 3.04 -14.24
CA ASN A 205 -13.02 4.27 -14.99
C ASN A 205 -12.43 5.53 -14.34
N MET A 206 -11.30 5.37 -13.65
CA MET A 206 -10.64 6.48 -12.96
C MET A 206 -9.81 7.30 -13.94
N VAL A 207 -9.21 6.69 -14.96
CA VAL A 207 -8.45 7.38 -16.01
C VAL A 207 -8.80 6.76 -17.37
N PRO A 208 -9.10 7.56 -18.40
CA PRO A 208 -9.33 7.04 -19.75
C PRO A 208 -8.14 6.24 -20.27
N GLU A 209 -8.40 5.18 -21.04
CA GLU A 209 -7.37 4.28 -21.57
C GLU A 209 -6.35 5.02 -22.44
N GLU A 210 -6.78 5.99 -23.23
CA GLU A 210 -5.90 6.80 -24.07
C GLU A 210 -4.92 7.62 -23.22
N LYS A 211 -5.37 8.12 -22.07
CA LYS A 211 -4.52 8.88 -21.14
C LYS A 211 -3.53 7.99 -20.39
N LEU A 212 -3.93 6.75 -20.08
CA LEU A 212 -3.01 5.75 -19.53
C LEU A 212 -1.93 5.38 -20.56
N ALA A 213 -2.32 5.15 -21.82
CA ALA A 213 -1.38 4.86 -22.91
C ALA A 213 -0.42 6.03 -23.18
N GLU A 214 -0.92 7.27 -23.22
CA GLU A 214 -0.07 8.47 -23.32
C GLU A 214 0.95 8.55 -22.17
N ALA A 215 0.52 8.30 -20.93
CA ALA A 215 1.39 8.37 -19.75
C ALA A 215 2.47 7.29 -19.76
N VAL A 216 2.15 6.05 -20.15
CA VAL A 216 3.13 4.97 -20.28
C VAL A 216 4.09 5.24 -21.45
N ALA A 217 3.60 5.67 -22.60
CA ALA A 217 4.45 5.97 -23.75
C ALA A 217 5.45 7.10 -23.45
N ALA A 218 5.08 8.06 -22.61
CA ALA A 218 5.97 9.13 -22.16
C ALA A 218 7.17 8.61 -21.35
N THR A 219 7.04 7.50 -20.61
CA THR A 219 8.17 6.92 -19.84
C THR A 219 9.19 6.19 -20.71
N GLN A 220 8.82 5.84 -21.95
CA GLN A 220 9.66 5.07 -22.87
C GLN A 220 10.44 5.95 -23.84
N ARG A 221 10.18 7.26 -23.85
CA ARG A 221 10.92 8.20 -24.69
C ARG A 221 12.35 8.33 -24.14
N PRO A 222 13.38 8.29 -25.00
CA PRO A 222 14.76 8.47 -24.56
C PRO A 222 14.88 9.76 -23.76
N LYS A 223 15.42 9.67 -22.52
CA LYS A 223 15.77 10.86 -21.74
C LYS A 223 16.77 11.66 -22.57
N LYS A 224 16.36 12.82 -23.09
CA LYS A 224 17.27 13.75 -23.76
C LYS A 224 18.16 14.37 -22.69
N GLY A 225 19.33 13.78 -22.47
CA GLY A 225 20.43 14.31 -21.67
C GLY A 225 20.10 14.59 -20.20
N ALA A 226 20.04 13.55 -19.35
CA ALA A 226 20.52 13.74 -17.99
C ALA A 226 22.05 13.86 -18.09
N ILE A 227 22.60 14.97 -17.63
CA ILE A 227 24.02 15.29 -17.73
C ILE A 227 24.79 14.23 -16.94
N ASP A 228 25.62 13.44 -17.63
CA ASP A 228 26.56 12.51 -17.02
C ASP A 228 27.65 13.31 -16.29
N HIS A 229 27.45 13.60 -15.01
CA HIS A 229 28.53 14.00 -14.11
C HIS A 229 29.10 12.79 -13.38
N ALA A 230 29.52 11.79 -14.16
CA ALA A 230 30.27 10.65 -13.65
C ALA A 230 31.38 10.28 -14.65
N GLY A 231 32.52 11.00 -14.57
CA GLY A 231 33.73 10.64 -15.31
C GLY A 231 34.61 11.84 -15.62
N GLY A 232 35.61 12.11 -14.78
CA GLY A 232 36.58 13.18 -15.06
C GLY A 232 37.59 13.40 -13.95
N ALA A 233 38.41 12.40 -13.64
CA ALA A 233 39.66 12.62 -12.92
C ALA A 233 40.72 13.10 -13.93
N ALA A 234 41.02 14.39 -13.94
CA ALA A 234 42.29 14.94 -14.39
C ALA A 234 42.43 16.35 -13.81
N GLY A 235 43.40 16.53 -12.91
CA GLY A 235 43.55 17.73 -12.11
C GLY A 235 43.97 18.96 -12.91
N HIS A 236 43.59 20.13 -12.40
CA HIS A 236 44.36 21.37 -12.51
C HIS A 236 44.21 22.14 -11.20
N HIS A 237 45.35 22.41 -10.56
CA HIS A 237 45.46 23.31 -9.42
C HIS A 237 45.08 24.73 -9.84
N HIS A 238 44.15 25.37 -9.12
CA HIS A 238 44.20 26.81 -8.93
C HIS A 238 43.78 27.17 -7.50
N LYS A 239 44.51 28.15 -6.96
CA LYS A 239 44.56 28.62 -5.58
C LYS A 239 43.76 29.92 -5.45
N ALA A 240 43.40 30.26 -4.19
CA ALA A 240 42.72 31.47 -3.69
C ALA A 240 41.18 31.41 -3.76
N GLY A 241 40.41 31.90 -2.80
CA GLY A 241 40.68 32.69 -1.60
C GLY A 241 39.32 32.97 -0.93
N ASN A 242 39.40 33.22 0.38
CA ASN A 242 38.37 33.55 1.37
C ASN A 242 37.17 34.41 0.88
N GLU A 243 35.96 34.20 1.43
CA GLU A 243 35.17 35.26 2.10
C GLU A 243 33.78 34.80 2.65
N LEU A 244 33.45 35.36 3.82
CA LEU A 244 32.11 35.57 4.42
C LEU A 244 31.46 34.44 5.24
N ALA A 245 32.09 34.17 6.39
CA ALA A 245 31.37 33.93 7.65
C ALA A 245 31.66 35.10 8.61
N ARG A 246 30.68 35.99 8.82
CA ARG A 246 30.43 36.80 10.04
C ARG A 246 29.58 38.03 9.70
N ALA A 247 28.36 38.04 10.21
CA ALA A 247 27.71 39.29 10.63
C ALA A 247 27.32 39.09 12.11
N GLY A 248 28.06 39.77 13.00
CA GLY A 248 27.62 40.05 14.38
C GLY A 248 26.42 41.00 14.30
N ASN A 249 25.42 40.92 15.18
CA ASN A 249 25.45 41.24 16.60
C ASN A 249 25.95 42.67 16.87
N GLU A 250 25.02 43.63 16.81
CA GLU A 250 25.14 44.94 17.45
C GLU A 250 24.05 45.04 18.53
N LEU A 251 24.50 45.13 19.79
CA LEU A 251 23.69 45.47 20.96
C LEU A 251 23.86 46.97 21.23
N GLY A 252 22.75 47.68 21.37
CA GLY A 252 22.67 49.01 21.97
C GLY A 252 22.08 48.93 23.39
N GLU A 253 22.65 49.70 24.30
CA GLU A 253 22.58 49.61 25.77
C GLU A 253 21.26 50.06 26.46
N ARG A 254 21.19 49.71 27.76
CA ARG A 254 20.42 50.25 28.92
C ARG A 254 18.98 49.74 29.13
N ALA A 255 18.52 49.33 30.33
CA ALA A 255 18.98 49.58 31.70
C ALA A 255 18.46 48.52 32.72
N GLU A 256 19.28 48.29 33.75
CA GLU A 256 18.99 48.06 35.20
C GLU A 256 18.19 46.83 35.73
N HIS A 257 18.79 46.21 36.75
CA HIS A 257 18.51 45.00 37.57
C HIS A 257 17.50 45.23 38.74
N PRO A 258 17.22 44.29 39.70
CA PRO A 258 17.31 42.80 39.74
C PRO A 258 16.11 42.08 40.43
N GLY A 259 16.08 40.73 40.44
CA GLY A 259 15.33 39.97 41.46
C GLY A 259 15.24 38.44 41.32
N MET A 260 16.04 37.72 42.13
CA MET A 260 15.96 36.29 42.58
C MET A 260 16.24 35.17 41.55
N MET A 261 17.33 34.36 41.63
CA MET A 261 17.65 33.26 42.58
C MET A 261 16.52 32.22 42.72
N HIS A 262 16.66 30.90 42.64
CA HIS A 262 17.74 29.93 42.42
C HIS A 262 17.04 28.54 42.32
N GLY A 263 17.69 27.51 41.75
CA GLY A 263 17.34 26.12 42.06
C GLY A 263 17.29 25.15 40.87
N GLY A 264 18.45 24.62 40.48
CA GLY A 264 18.54 23.41 39.66
C GLY A 264 18.47 22.13 40.49
N ALA A 265 18.23 21.00 39.82
CA ALA A 265 18.73 19.68 40.22
C ALA A 265 18.68 18.73 39.02
N GLU A 266 19.86 18.30 38.58
CA GLU A 266 20.11 17.11 37.75
C GLU A 266 19.87 15.84 38.58
N GLN A 267 19.28 14.79 37.99
CA GLN A 267 19.46 13.38 38.40
C GLN A 267 19.37 12.50 37.14
N HIS A 268 20.50 12.00 36.63
CA HIS A 268 21.16 10.71 36.90
C HIS A 268 20.54 9.50 36.18
N LEU A 269 21.30 8.99 35.21
CA LEU A 269 21.14 7.72 34.49
C LEU A 269 21.66 6.56 35.34
N VAL A 270 20.88 5.48 35.48
CA VAL A 270 21.39 4.11 35.72
C VAL A 270 20.45 3.14 35.01
N GLY A 271 21.00 2.30 34.14
CA GLY A 271 20.29 1.21 33.47
C GLY A 271 20.26 -0.06 34.30
N LEU A 272 19.31 -0.96 34.00
CA LEU A 272 19.38 -2.39 34.31
C LEU A 272 18.60 -3.16 33.23
N GLU A 273 19.32 -4.03 32.53
CA GLU A 273 18.79 -5.16 31.75
C GLU A 273 18.25 -6.23 32.71
N GLY A 274 17.24 -6.99 32.28
CA GLY A 274 16.73 -8.15 33.02
C GLY A 274 15.51 -8.77 32.37
N ASP A 275 15.71 -9.95 31.80
CA ASP A 275 14.71 -10.88 31.24
C ASP A 275 13.56 -11.20 32.20
N ALA A 276 12.37 -11.40 31.64
CA ALA A 276 11.29 -12.14 32.30
C ALA A 276 10.41 -12.87 31.27
N GLU A 277 10.88 -14.06 30.85
CA GLU A 277 10.00 -15.14 30.38
C GLU A 277 9.33 -15.83 31.58
N ALA A 278 8.15 -16.39 31.30
CA ALA A 278 7.44 -17.44 32.04
C ALA A 278 6.72 -17.06 33.35
N LEU A 279 5.39 -16.88 33.26
CA LEU A 279 4.47 -17.21 34.35
C LEU A 279 3.01 -17.35 33.86
N GLU A 280 2.65 -18.52 33.33
CA GLU A 280 1.26 -19.00 33.34
C GLU A 280 1.23 -20.53 33.46
N GLN A 281 1.13 -21.02 34.71
CA GLN A 281 0.45 -22.28 35.05
C GLN A 281 0.35 -22.40 36.58
N GLN A 282 -0.86 -22.23 37.13
CA GLN A 282 -1.37 -23.00 38.27
C GLN A 282 -2.83 -22.62 38.54
N VAL A 283 -3.75 -23.48 38.10
CA VAL A 283 -5.05 -23.68 38.78
C VAL A 283 -5.17 -25.18 39.00
N GLY A 284 -5.06 -25.58 40.27
CA GLY A 284 -5.25 -26.94 40.72
C GLY A 284 -5.72 -26.94 42.17
N LEU A 285 -7.01 -27.17 42.36
CA LEU A 285 -7.68 -27.69 43.57
C LEU A 285 -8.94 -28.36 43.00
N GLY A 286 -9.32 -29.60 43.27
CA GLY A 286 -8.96 -30.59 44.27
C GLY A 286 -10.19 -31.50 44.34
N ALA A 287 -9.98 -32.81 44.24
CA ALA A 287 -11.02 -33.84 44.22
C ALA A 287 -11.69 -34.01 45.59
N ASP A 288 -12.93 -34.50 45.60
CA ASP A 288 -13.43 -35.41 46.64
C ASP A 288 -14.32 -36.47 45.98
N GLU A 289 -13.82 -37.70 45.99
CA GLU A 289 -14.58 -38.94 45.82
C GLU A 289 -15.18 -39.34 47.16
N GLN A 290 -16.46 -39.76 47.21
CA GLN A 290 -16.91 -40.93 47.99
C GLN A 290 -18.11 -41.57 47.29
N GLY A 291 -18.03 -42.89 47.09
CA GLY A 291 -19.07 -43.74 46.50
C GLY A 291 -19.89 -44.53 47.54
N GLU A 292 -20.56 -45.57 47.02
CA GLU A 292 -21.49 -46.55 47.64
C GLU A 292 -22.97 -46.09 47.64
N GLY A 293 -23.99 -46.82 47.18
CA GLY A 293 -24.17 -48.19 46.67
C GLY A 293 -25.69 -48.49 46.56
N MET A 294 -26.07 -49.67 45.99
CA MET A 294 -27.40 -50.19 45.57
C MET A 294 -27.77 -49.83 44.12
N GLU A 295 -27.98 -50.74 43.17
CA GLU A 295 -28.33 -52.19 43.12
C GLU A 295 -27.47 -52.94 42.09
#